data_AF-A0A522PQG5-F1
#
_entry.id   AF-A0A522PQG5-F1
#
_cell.length_a   1.000
_cell.length_b   1.000
_cell.length_c   1.000
_cell.angle_alpha   90.00
_cell.angle_beta   90.00
_cell.angle_gamma   90.00
#
_symmetry.space_group_name_H-M   'P 1'
#
loop_
_entity.id
_entity.type
_entity.pdbx_description
1 polymer ?
#
loop_
_entity_poly.entity_id
_entity_poly.type
_entity_poly.pdbx_seq_one_letter_code
_entity_poly.pdbx_strand_id
1 'polypeptide(L)'
;MNKTDWRVIEEKEWYRHYTSSEYPSIYESKFATGEATISLAELQSRWPGWNEGEQVQFAQAFACKPVLMSEDEGILGFLMTQGGEMVSSSIATMVAKLPDRKRAAVFLADRLQSFPKARGNFLLALARLAAPETAPHLLSVYKECSDKVGENAQDYDSITDLLYCSAALYTATKDPKYIDLISSYSHHPDERARYQAENAMRWTIP
;
A
#
# COMPACT_ATOMS: atom_id res chain seq x y z
N MET A 1 21.98 7.06 -3.52
CA MET A 1 22.44 7.19 -2.13
C MET A 1 23.76 6.45 -2.01
N ASN A 2 24.82 7.09 -1.52
CA ASN A 2 26.12 6.42 -1.36
C ASN A 2 26.05 5.55 -0.08
N LYS A 3 26.26 4.23 -0.20
CA LYS A 3 26.11 3.27 0.93
C LYS A 3 27.33 3.22 1.85
N THR A 4 28.30 4.12 1.67
CA THR A 4 29.61 4.06 2.33
C THR A 4 29.56 4.14 3.86
N ASP A 5 28.51 4.73 4.44
CA ASP A 5 28.40 4.93 5.89
C ASP A 5 27.33 4.05 6.56
N TRP A 6 26.79 3.06 5.85
CA TRP A 6 25.76 2.19 6.41
C TRP A 6 26.39 1.02 7.16
N ARG A 7 25.93 0.81 8.39
CA ARG A 7 26.31 -0.34 9.22
C ARG A 7 25.14 -1.31 9.33
N VAL A 8 25.38 -2.59 9.01
CA VAL A 8 24.39 -3.65 9.22
C VAL A 8 24.17 -3.84 10.73
N ILE A 9 22.92 -3.72 11.17
CA ILE A 9 22.46 -4.06 12.52
C ILE A 9 22.04 -5.53 12.56
N GLU A 10 21.23 -5.93 11.58
CA GLU A 10 20.64 -7.26 11.51
C GLU A 10 20.55 -7.72 10.06
N GLU A 11 20.81 -9.01 9.84
CA GLU A 11 20.56 -9.65 8.55
C GLU A 11 19.63 -10.85 8.78
N LYS A 12 18.50 -10.85 8.06
CA LYS A 12 17.56 -11.95 8.00
C LYS A 12 17.51 -12.52 6.59
N GLU A 13 16.72 -13.56 6.42
CA GLU A 13 16.55 -14.23 5.13
C GLU A 13 16.00 -13.29 4.05
N TRP A 14 15.00 -12.45 4.39
CA TRP A 14 14.30 -11.61 3.40
C TRP A 14 14.78 -10.16 3.37
N TYR A 15 15.49 -9.71 4.39
CA TYR A 15 15.89 -8.31 4.51
C TYR A 15 17.24 -8.12 5.22
N ARG A 16 17.80 -6.92 5.06
CA ARG A 16 18.88 -6.38 5.87
C ARG A 16 18.42 -5.10 6.55
N HIS A 17 18.78 -4.95 7.81
CA HIS A 17 18.52 -3.76 8.61
C HIS A 17 19.83 -3.03 8.85
N TYR A 18 19.88 -1.76 8.46
CA TYR A 18 21.05 -0.90 8.59
C TYR A 18 20.74 0.31 9.47
N THR A 19 21.80 0.93 9.96
CA THR A 19 21.78 2.30 10.50
C THR A 19 22.85 3.14 9.79
N SER A 20 22.61 4.44 9.70
CA SER A 20 23.60 5.46 9.34
C SER A 20 23.48 6.66 10.27
N SER A 21 24.39 7.64 10.14
CA SER A 21 24.31 8.91 10.86
C SER A 21 23.06 9.72 10.53
N GLU A 22 22.58 9.62 9.28
CA GLU A 22 21.41 10.34 8.78
C GLU A 22 20.09 9.58 9.04
N TYR A 23 20.14 8.25 9.04
CA TYR A 23 18.96 7.40 9.14
C TYR A 23 19.18 6.33 10.21
N PRO A 24 18.49 6.41 11.36
CA PRO A 24 18.68 5.47 12.46
C PRO A 24 18.19 4.05 12.11
N SER A 25 17.41 3.90 11.04
CA SER A 25 16.86 2.60 10.63
C SER A 25 16.55 2.58 9.13
N ILE A 26 17.22 1.70 8.39
CA ILE A 26 16.98 1.46 6.96
C ILE A 26 16.76 -0.04 6.75
N TYR A 27 15.63 -0.41 6.15
CA TYR A 27 15.36 -1.79 5.76
C TYR A 27 15.58 -1.96 4.25
N GLU A 28 16.41 -2.91 3.85
CA GLU A 28 16.61 -3.32 2.47
C GLU A 28 16.00 -4.70 2.23
N SER A 29 15.09 -4.81 1.27
CA SER A 29 14.57 -6.10 0.82
C SER A 29 15.57 -6.80 -0.09
N LYS A 30 15.86 -8.06 0.20
CA LYS A 30 16.68 -8.92 -0.67
C LYS A 30 15.94 -9.33 -1.96
N PHE A 31 14.60 -9.24 -1.99
CA PHE A 31 13.84 -9.39 -3.25
C PHE A 31 14.05 -8.19 -4.18
N ALA A 32 14.28 -7.00 -3.63
CA ALA A 32 14.55 -5.80 -4.43
C ALA A 32 15.92 -5.85 -5.14
N THR A 33 16.89 -6.54 -4.53
CA THR A 33 18.24 -6.72 -5.09
C THR A 33 18.41 -8.02 -5.88
N GLY A 34 17.40 -8.90 -5.88
CA GLY A 34 17.46 -10.21 -6.53
C GLY A 34 18.25 -11.28 -5.76
N GLU A 35 18.67 -10.98 -4.54
CA GLU A 35 19.41 -11.91 -3.67
C GLU A 35 18.50 -12.93 -2.98
N ALA A 36 17.21 -12.61 -2.84
CA ALA A 36 16.21 -13.54 -2.35
C ALA A 36 15.31 -14.04 -3.48
N THR A 37 15.11 -15.36 -3.50
CA THR A 37 14.11 -16.05 -4.31
C THR A 37 13.42 -17.08 -3.43
N ILE A 38 12.16 -17.36 -3.72
CA ILE A 38 11.39 -18.43 -3.08
C ILE A 38 10.38 -18.95 -4.09
N SER A 39 10.16 -20.26 -4.13
CA SER A 39 9.08 -20.83 -4.94
C SER A 39 7.76 -20.80 -4.17
N LEU A 40 6.63 -20.83 -4.90
CA LEU A 40 5.32 -20.96 -4.24
C LEU A 40 5.24 -22.22 -3.37
N ALA A 41 5.77 -23.35 -3.83
CA ALA A 41 5.72 -24.61 -3.09
C ALA A 41 6.51 -24.53 -1.78
N GLU A 42 7.69 -23.89 -1.81
CA GLU A 42 8.49 -23.66 -0.60
C GLU A 42 7.76 -22.72 0.36
N LEU A 43 7.21 -21.61 -0.13
CA LEU A 43 6.43 -20.68 0.68
C LEU A 43 5.27 -21.40 1.37
N GLN A 44 4.49 -22.19 0.62
CA GLN A 44 3.36 -22.96 1.15
C GLN A 44 3.78 -23.95 2.25
N SER A 45 4.94 -24.58 2.10
CA SER A 45 5.47 -25.53 3.09
C SER A 45 5.87 -24.82 4.39
N ARG A 46 6.47 -23.62 4.28
CA ARG A 46 7.03 -22.88 5.42
C ARG A 46 6.01 -22.01 6.13
N TRP A 47 5.04 -21.44 5.41
CA TRP A 47 4.07 -20.47 5.91
C TRP A 47 3.33 -20.90 7.19
N PRO A 48 2.86 -22.17 7.34
CA PRO A 48 2.18 -22.58 8.57
C PRO A 48 3.07 -22.58 9.81
N GLY A 49 4.40 -22.65 9.63
CA GLY A 49 5.38 -22.61 10.72
C GLY A 49 5.78 -21.19 11.12
N TRP A 50 5.41 -20.18 10.34
CA TRP A 50 5.73 -18.78 10.61
C TRP A 50 4.73 -18.13 11.55
N ASN A 51 5.23 -17.34 12.49
CA ASN A 51 4.39 -16.44 13.26
C ASN A 51 3.97 -15.22 12.42
N GLU A 52 3.02 -14.44 12.94
CA GLU A 52 2.48 -13.26 12.24
C GLU A 52 3.57 -12.25 11.83
N GLY A 53 4.56 -12.02 12.71
CA GLY A 53 5.66 -11.11 12.43
C GLY A 53 6.52 -11.57 11.26
N GLU A 54 6.84 -12.86 11.19
CA GLU A 54 7.59 -13.47 10.08
C GLU A 54 6.81 -13.39 8.76
N GLN A 55 5.50 -13.63 8.79
CA GLN A 55 4.62 -13.50 7.63
C GLN A 55 4.58 -12.05 7.10
N VAL A 56 4.47 -11.08 7.99
CA VAL A 56 4.48 -9.64 7.64
C VAL A 56 5.84 -9.23 7.09
N GLN A 57 6.94 -9.64 7.72
CA GLN A 57 8.30 -9.35 7.23
C GLN A 57 8.53 -9.90 5.82
N PHE A 58 8.10 -11.14 5.57
CA PHE A 58 8.13 -11.71 4.23
C PHE A 58 7.32 -10.87 3.24
N ALA A 59 6.06 -10.56 3.57
CA ALA A 59 5.17 -9.81 2.70
C ALA A 59 5.69 -8.41 2.37
N GLN A 60 6.24 -7.70 3.36
CA GLN A 60 6.87 -6.38 3.17
C GLN A 60 8.10 -6.49 2.27
N ALA A 61 8.99 -7.44 2.52
CA ALA A 61 10.17 -7.63 1.68
C ALA A 61 9.79 -8.00 0.25
N PHE A 62 8.85 -8.93 0.08
CA PHE A 62 8.37 -9.36 -1.24
C PHE A 62 7.70 -8.21 -2.01
N ALA A 63 6.96 -7.33 -1.32
CA ALA A 63 6.31 -6.18 -1.94
C ALA A 63 7.28 -5.14 -2.53
N CYS A 64 8.55 -5.16 -2.11
CA CYS A 64 9.61 -4.31 -2.67
C CYS A 64 10.19 -4.83 -4.00
N LYS A 65 9.76 -6.00 -4.49
CA LYS A 65 10.26 -6.54 -5.75
C LYS A 65 9.92 -5.59 -6.91
N PRO A 66 10.91 -5.19 -7.74
CA PRO A 66 10.69 -4.15 -8.75
C PRO A 66 9.79 -4.62 -9.90
N VAL A 67 9.95 -5.87 -10.31
CA VAL A 67 9.24 -6.50 -11.42
C VAL A 67 8.55 -7.76 -10.92
N LEU A 68 7.26 -7.87 -11.23
CA LEU A 68 6.47 -9.06 -10.95
C LEU A 68 6.66 -10.05 -12.10
N MET A 69 7.21 -11.21 -11.81
CA MET A 69 7.38 -12.33 -12.74
C MET A 69 6.12 -13.22 -12.71
N SER A 70 5.93 -14.06 -13.74
CA SER A 70 4.79 -14.99 -13.80
C SER A 70 4.69 -15.92 -12.59
N GLU A 71 5.83 -16.37 -12.06
CA GLU A 71 5.91 -17.21 -10.85
C GLU A 71 5.45 -16.47 -9.59
N ASP A 72 5.61 -15.14 -9.54
CA ASP A 72 5.20 -14.32 -8.41
C ASP A 72 3.68 -14.17 -8.31
N GLU A 73 2.94 -14.37 -9.42
CA GLU A 73 1.47 -14.35 -9.41
C GLU A 73 0.91 -15.45 -8.50
N GLY A 74 1.55 -16.62 -8.50
CA GLY A 74 1.20 -17.72 -7.60
C GLY A 74 1.41 -17.36 -6.14
N ILE A 75 2.54 -16.72 -5.83
CA ILE A 75 2.86 -16.23 -4.49
C ILE A 75 1.85 -15.16 -4.05
N LEU A 76 1.57 -14.16 -4.89
CA LEU A 76 0.56 -13.14 -4.58
C LEU A 76 -0.81 -13.76 -4.37
N GLY A 77 -1.22 -14.71 -5.22
CA GLY A 77 -2.49 -15.41 -5.07
C GLY A 77 -2.60 -16.15 -3.73
N PHE A 78 -1.51 -16.77 -3.29
CA PHE A 78 -1.42 -17.39 -1.97
C PHE A 78 -1.53 -16.36 -0.85
N LEU A 79 -0.76 -15.28 -0.90
CA LEU A 79 -0.78 -14.23 0.14
C LEU A 79 -2.13 -13.50 0.23
N MET A 80 -2.83 -13.30 -0.89
CA MET A 80 -4.20 -12.75 -0.91
C MET A 80 -5.19 -13.65 -0.17
N THR A 81 -4.97 -14.96 -0.20
CA THR A 81 -5.88 -15.95 0.38
C THR A 81 -5.57 -16.21 1.85
N GLN A 82 -4.28 -16.35 2.19
CA GLN A 82 -3.82 -16.76 3.52
C GLN A 82 -3.40 -15.60 4.43
N GLY A 83 -3.15 -14.42 3.86
CA GLY A 83 -2.63 -13.27 4.60
C GLY A 83 -3.69 -12.60 5.47
N GLY A 84 -3.30 -12.26 6.70
CA GLY A 84 -4.05 -11.36 7.58
C GLY A 84 -4.03 -9.90 7.11
N GLU A 85 -4.54 -8.99 7.96
CA GLU A 85 -4.64 -7.55 7.67
C GLU A 85 -3.29 -6.95 7.25
N MET A 86 -2.25 -7.15 8.06
CA MET A 86 -0.93 -6.55 7.84
C MET A 86 -0.23 -7.13 6.60
N VAL A 87 -0.36 -8.44 6.35
CA VAL A 87 0.14 -9.08 5.13
C VAL A 87 -0.57 -8.52 3.90
N SER A 88 -1.91 -8.46 3.94
CA SER A 88 -2.74 -7.94 2.86
C SER A 88 -2.41 -6.48 2.53
N SER A 89 -2.26 -5.64 3.56
CA SER A 89 -1.87 -4.24 3.42
C SER A 89 -0.48 -4.10 2.79
N SER A 90 0.47 -4.93 3.22
CA SER A 90 1.85 -4.90 2.71
C SER A 90 1.94 -5.23 1.21
N ILE A 91 1.11 -6.17 0.72
CA ILE A 91 1.13 -6.57 -0.70
C ILE A 91 0.19 -5.76 -1.60
N ALA A 92 -0.65 -4.87 -1.05
CA ALA A 92 -1.74 -4.23 -1.78
C ALA A 92 -1.28 -3.57 -3.10
N THR A 93 -0.15 -2.86 -3.05
CA THR A 93 0.39 -2.17 -4.22
C THR A 93 0.95 -3.11 -5.29
N MET A 94 1.38 -4.32 -4.92
CA MET A 94 1.75 -5.36 -5.88
C MET A 94 0.53 -6.04 -6.48
N VAL A 95 -0.52 -6.25 -5.70
CA VAL A 95 -1.78 -6.81 -6.20
C VAL A 95 -2.36 -5.94 -7.32
N ALA A 96 -2.24 -4.62 -7.23
CA ALA A 96 -2.63 -3.70 -8.30
C ALA A 96 -1.84 -3.86 -9.62
N LYS A 97 -0.71 -4.57 -9.60
CA LYS A 97 0.12 -4.88 -10.79
C LYS A 97 -0.24 -6.23 -11.44
N LEU A 98 -1.16 -7.01 -10.86
CA LEU A 98 -1.56 -8.30 -11.42
C LEU A 98 -2.22 -8.13 -12.82
N PRO A 99 -1.97 -9.06 -13.77
CA PRO A 99 -2.65 -9.04 -15.06
C PRO A 99 -4.17 -9.19 -14.94
N ASP A 100 -4.64 -10.03 -14.00
CA ASP A 100 -6.07 -10.16 -13.67
C ASP A 100 -6.54 -8.99 -12.80
N ARG A 101 -6.77 -7.85 -13.46
CA ARG A 101 -7.19 -6.60 -12.83
C ARG A 101 -8.52 -6.73 -12.09
N LYS A 102 -9.43 -7.55 -12.59
CA LYS A 102 -10.74 -7.76 -11.96
C LYS A 102 -10.59 -8.48 -10.62
N ARG A 103 -9.79 -9.55 -10.58
CA ARG A 103 -9.46 -10.24 -9.32
C ARG A 103 -8.74 -9.31 -8.33
N ALA A 104 -7.80 -8.49 -8.81
CA ALA A 104 -7.13 -7.49 -7.98
C ALA A 104 -8.13 -6.47 -7.40
N ALA A 105 -9.05 -5.96 -8.21
CA ALA A 105 -10.07 -4.98 -7.80
C ALA A 105 -10.99 -5.55 -6.71
N VAL A 106 -11.50 -6.76 -6.92
CA VAL A 106 -12.36 -7.45 -5.94
C VAL A 106 -11.63 -7.64 -4.62
N PHE A 107 -10.39 -8.13 -4.64
CA PHE A 107 -9.61 -8.31 -3.43
C PHE A 107 -9.36 -6.99 -2.68
N LEU A 108 -8.89 -5.96 -3.38
CA LEU A 108 -8.55 -4.68 -2.75
C LEU A 108 -9.78 -4.00 -2.16
N ALA A 109 -10.93 -4.05 -2.85
CA ALA A 109 -12.17 -3.49 -2.36
C ALA A 109 -12.72 -4.24 -1.13
N ASP A 110 -12.65 -5.58 -1.13
CA ASP A 110 -13.02 -6.40 0.02
C ASP A 110 -12.15 -6.08 1.26
N ARG A 111 -10.83 -5.98 1.07
CA ARG A 111 -9.90 -5.65 2.16
C ARG A 111 -10.07 -4.22 2.66
N LEU A 112 -10.37 -3.26 1.80
CA LEU A 112 -10.65 -1.87 2.19
C LEU A 112 -11.82 -1.77 3.18
N GLN A 113 -12.85 -2.59 2.99
CA GLN A 113 -14.00 -2.66 3.90
C GLN A 113 -13.67 -3.43 5.18
N SER A 114 -12.94 -4.53 5.05
CA SER A 114 -12.61 -5.43 6.16
C SER A 114 -11.60 -4.83 7.16
N PHE A 115 -10.71 -3.96 6.69
CA PHE A 115 -9.55 -3.48 7.45
C PHE A 115 -9.50 -1.95 7.53
N PRO A 116 -10.41 -1.32 8.32
CA PRO A 116 -10.52 0.13 8.38
C PRO A 116 -9.29 0.84 8.95
N LYS A 117 -8.41 0.14 9.67
CA LYS A 117 -7.18 0.71 10.26
C LYS A 117 -5.98 0.68 9.32
N ALA A 118 -6.03 -0.13 8.25
CA ALA A 118 -4.92 -0.32 7.31
C ALA A 118 -5.27 0.15 5.89
N ARG A 119 -6.24 1.06 5.74
CA ARG A 119 -6.83 1.48 4.46
C ARG A 119 -5.86 2.16 3.50
N GLY A 120 -4.88 2.91 4.00
CA GLY A 120 -3.99 3.73 3.17
C GLY A 120 -3.36 2.97 1.99
N ASN A 121 -2.81 1.78 2.22
CA ASN A 121 -2.21 0.98 1.15
C ASN A 121 -3.24 0.42 0.15
N PHE A 122 -4.45 0.09 0.61
CA PHE A 122 -5.53 -0.36 -0.26
C PHE A 122 -6.07 0.78 -1.13
N LEU A 123 -6.24 1.98 -0.56
CA LEU A 123 -6.64 3.18 -1.30
C LEU A 123 -5.62 3.54 -2.38
N LEU A 124 -4.33 3.54 -2.04
CA LEU A 124 -3.24 3.73 -3.00
C LEU A 124 -3.27 2.68 -4.13
N ALA A 125 -3.42 1.41 -3.77
CA ALA A 125 -3.49 0.32 -4.74
C ALA A 125 -4.70 0.47 -5.68
N LEU A 126 -5.88 0.84 -5.15
CA LEU A 126 -7.09 1.09 -5.92
C LEU A 126 -6.94 2.31 -6.84
N ALA A 127 -6.28 3.38 -6.39
CA ALA A 127 -6.00 4.53 -7.22
C ALA A 127 -5.18 4.17 -8.47
N ARG A 128 -4.14 3.34 -8.29
CA ARG A 128 -3.31 2.82 -9.39
C ARG A 128 -4.06 1.83 -10.29
N LEU A 129 -4.92 1.01 -9.70
CA LEU A 129 -5.72 0.04 -10.44
C LEU A 129 -6.83 0.74 -11.25
N ALA A 130 -7.30 1.92 -10.83
CA ALA A 130 -8.27 2.73 -11.56
C ALA A 130 -9.47 1.92 -12.09
N ALA A 131 -9.97 0.97 -11.28
CA ALA A 131 -11.01 0.03 -11.65
C ALA A 131 -12.40 0.63 -11.33
N PRO A 132 -13.21 1.01 -12.35
CA PRO A 132 -14.48 1.71 -12.14
C PRO A 132 -15.47 0.94 -11.25
N GLU A 133 -15.43 -0.38 -11.28
CA GLU A 133 -16.28 -1.25 -10.47
C GLU A 133 -16.06 -1.10 -8.95
N THR A 134 -14.95 -0.50 -8.53
CA THR A 134 -14.62 -0.26 -7.11
C THR A 134 -15.23 1.03 -6.56
N ALA A 135 -15.79 1.88 -7.42
CA ALA A 135 -16.33 3.19 -7.04
C ALA A 135 -17.39 3.12 -5.91
N PRO A 136 -18.34 2.16 -5.87
CA PRO A 136 -19.31 2.08 -4.78
C PRO A 136 -18.66 1.88 -3.41
N HIS A 137 -17.61 1.06 -3.33
CA HIS A 137 -16.88 0.82 -2.08
C HIS A 137 -16.07 2.05 -1.66
N LEU A 138 -15.44 2.72 -2.62
CA LEU A 138 -14.71 3.96 -2.38
C LEU A 138 -15.65 5.09 -1.93
N LEU A 139 -16.85 5.22 -2.51
CA LEU A 139 -17.85 6.21 -2.09
C LEU A 139 -18.27 6.04 -0.63
N SER A 140 -18.42 4.79 -0.17
CA SER A 140 -18.73 4.50 1.22
C SER A 140 -17.62 4.98 2.17
N VAL A 141 -16.35 4.71 1.82
CA VAL A 141 -15.19 5.16 2.61
C VAL A 141 -15.04 6.68 2.56
N TYR A 142 -15.21 7.28 1.38
CA TYR A 142 -15.18 8.73 1.21
C TYR A 142 -16.18 9.44 2.12
N LYS A 143 -17.42 8.94 2.17
CA LYS A 143 -18.44 9.50 3.06
C LYS A 143 -18.01 9.42 4.52
N GLU A 144 -17.55 8.25 4.96
CA GLU A 144 -17.06 8.05 6.33
C GLU A 144 -15.93 9.03 6.70
N CYS A 145 -14.91 9.16 5.83
CA CYS A 145 -13.79 10.06 6.06
C CYS A 145 -14.22 11.53 6.01
N SER A 146 -15.10 11.89 5.08
CA SER A 146 -15.64 13.24 4.96
C SER A 146 -16.43 13.66 6.20
N ASP A 147 -17.25 12.76 6.74
CA ASP A 147 -18.02 13.01 7.97
C ASP A 147 -17.07 13.25 9.16
N LYS A 148 -16.04 12.39 9.34
CA LYS A 148 -15.03 12.54 10.40
C LYS A 148 -14.23 13.84 10.29
N VAL A 149 -13.81 14.23 9.08
CA VAL A 149 -13.12 15.50 8.86
C VAL A 149 -14.03 16.70 9.12
N GLY A 150 -15.34 16.57 8.83
CA GLY A 150 -16.34 17.57 9.18
C GLY A 150 -16.52 17.74 10.70
N GLU A 151 -16.46 16.65 11.46
CA GLU A 151 -16.50 16.65 12.93
C GLU A 151 -15.19 17.19 13.55
N ASN A 152 -14.05 16.84 12.96
CA ASN A 152 -12.74 17.28 13.41
C ASN A 152 -11.80 17.57 12.22
N ALA A 153 -11.73 18.85 11.85
CA ALA A 153 -10.88 19.32 10.76
C ALA A 153 -9.36 19.20 11.04
N GLN A 154 -8.95 18.74 12.23
CA GLN A 154 -7.54 18.50 12.58
C GLN A 154 -7.23 16.99 12.70
N ASP A 155 -8.20 16.11 12.43
CA ASP A 155 -7.95 14.66 12.39
C ASP A 155 -7.14 14.30 11.14
N TYR A 156 -5.83 14.28 11.32
CA TYR A 156 -4.85 14.03 10.27
C TYR A 156 -5.02 12.67 9.59
N ASP A 157 -5.39 11.62 10.34
CA ASP A 157 -5.56 10.28 9.77
C ASP A 157 -6.78 10.25 8.85
N SER A 158 -7.90 10.84 9.29
CA SER A 158 -9.10 11.00 8.47
C SER A 158 -8.87 11.87 7.24
N ILE A 159 -8.08 12.95 7.35
CA ILE A 159 -7.69 13.77 6.20
C ILE A 159 -6.87 12.95 5.19
N THR A 160 -5.89 12.17 5.67
CA THR A 160 -5.04 11.36 4.80
C THR A 160 -5.87 10.34 4.02
N ASP A 161 -6.76 9.61 4.71
CA ASP A 161 -7.66 8.66 4.08
C ASP A 161 -8.63 9.35 3.09
N LEU A 162 -9.16 10.54 3.43
CA LEU A 162 -10.02 11.31 2.54
C LEU A 162 -9.30 11.69 1.24
N LEU A 163 -8.07 12.17 1.32
CA LEU A 163 -7.27 12.57 0.16
C LEU A 163 -6.93 11.37 -0.73
N TYR A 164 -6.52 10.25 -0.14
CA TYR A 164 -6.19 9.03 -0.87
C TYR A 164 -7.43 8.39 -1.51
N CYS A 165 -8.56 8.39 -0.80
CA CYS A 165 -9.83 7.93 -1.33
C CYS A 165 -10.34 8.83 -2.46
N SER A 166 -10.13 10.14 -2.36
CA SER A 166 -10.47 11.09 -3.43
C SER A 166 -9.62 10.83 -4.67
N ALA A 167 -8.33 10.54 -4.53
CA ALA A 167 -7.48 10.18 -5.65
C ALA A 167 -7.97 8.89 -6.32
N ALA A 168 -8.32 7.87 -5.53
CA ALA A 168 -8.87 6.62 -6.05
C ALA A 168 -10.22 6.81 -6.75
N LEU A 169 -11.11 7.63 -6.18
CA LEU A 169 -12.40 7.95 -6.81
C LEU A 169 -12.21 8.72 -8.12
N TYR A 170 -11.30 9.68 -8.17
CA TYR A 170 -10.99 10.37 -9.41
C TYR A 170 -10.47 9.39 -10.47
N THR A 171 -9.52 8.51 -10.15
CA THR A 171 -8.98 7.60 -11.16
C THR A 171 -10.02 6.61 -11.68
N ALA A 172 -10.94 6.16 -10.81
CA ALA A 172 -12.04 5.25 -11.16
C ALA A 172 -13.21 5.92 -11.91
N THR A 173 -13.55 7.18 -11.59
CA THR A 173 -14.78 7.85 -12.09
C THR A 173 -14.53 9.03 -13.02
N LYS A 174 -13.33 9.63 -12.98
CA LYS A 174 -12.96 10.87 -13.66
C LYS A 174 -13.80 12.10 -13.27
N ASP A 175 -14.48 12.05 -12.11
CA ASP A 175 -15.25 13.19 -11.59
C ASP A 175 -14.30 14.25 -10.99
N PRO A 176 -14.25 15.48 -11.54
CA PRO A 176 -13.29 16.50 -11.16
C PRO A 176 -13.43 16.97 -9.71
N LYS A 177 -14.60 16.80 -9.08
CA LYS A 177 -14.82 17.26 -7.69
C LYS A 177 -13.83 16.65 -6.70
N TYR A 178 -13.34 15.44 -6.98
CA TYR A 178 -12.37 14.77 -6.12
C TYR A 178 -10.96 15.38 -6.26
N ILE A 179 -10.61 15.87 -7.45
CA ILE A 179 -9.37 16.63 -7.67
C ILE A 179 -9.47 18.02 -7.06
N ASP A 180 -10.62 18.68 -7.19
CA ASP A 180 -10.86 19.98 -6.59
C ASP A 180 -10.72 19.90 -5.06
N LEU A 181 -11.24 18.82 -4.45
CA LEU A 181 -11.06 18.56 -3.03
C LEU A 181 -9.58 18.36 -2.66
N ILE A 182 -8.83 17.54 -3.40
CA ILE A 182 -7.40 17.35 -3.08
C ILE A 182 -6.66 18.69 -3.22
N SER A 183 -6.97 19.46 -4.25
CA SER A 183 -6.36 20.76 -4.52
C SER A 183 -6.64 21.79 -3.44
N SER A 184 -7.81 21.74 -2.79
CA SER A 184 -8.13 22.67 -1.69
C SER A 184 -7.23 22.49 -0.47
N TYR A 185 -6.58 21.33 -0.32
CA TYR A 185 -5.63 21.07 0.77
C TYR A 185 -4.22 21.61 0.50
N SER A 186 -3.92 22.15 -0.70
CA SER A 186 -2.63 22.77 -1.00
C SER A 186 -2.29 23.99 -0.13
N HIS A 187 -3.30 24.60 0.49
CA HIS A 187 -3.17 25.75 1.39
C HIS A 187 -3.62 25.42 2.83
N HIS A 188 -3.76 24.13 3.17
CA HIS A 188 -4.14 23.70 4.51
C HIS A 188 -3.11 24.18 5.55
N PRO A 189 -3.50 24.59 6.77
CA PRO A 189 -2.55 25.06 7.80
C PRO A 189 -1.56 23.98 8.26
N ASP A 190 -1.99 22.72 8.39
CA ASP A 190 -1.10 21.59 8.70
C ASP A 190 -0.24 21.22 7.48
N GLU A 191 1.09 21.28 7.65
CA GLU A 191 2.08 20.90 6.64
C GLU A 191 1.97 19.45 6.18
N ARG A 192 1.65 18.54 7.11
CA ARG A 192 1.51 17.11 6.78
C ARG A 192 0.32 16.91 5.85
N ALA A 193 -0.78 17.64 6.07
CA ALA A 193 -1.95 17.56 5.18
C ALA A 193 -1.62 18.08 3.77
N ARG A 194 -0.85 19.18 3.67
CA ARG A 194 -0.34 19.68 2.37
C ARG A 194 0.53 18.62 1.66
N TYR A 195 1.46 18.01 2.40
CA TYR A 195 2.31 16.94 1.87
C TYR A 195 1.50 15.74 1.37
N GLN A 196 0.44 15.34 2.08
CA GLN A 196 -0.43 14.26 1.63
C GLN A 196 -1.27 14.63 0.41
N ALA A 197 -1.72 15.88 0.30
CA ALA A 197 -2.42 16.36 -0.89
C ALA A 197 -1.50 16.30 -2.12
N GLU A 198 -0.25 16.74 -1.98
CA GLU A 198 0.76 16.60 -3.05
C GLU A 198 0.99 15.14 -3.46
N ASN A 199 1.10 14.23 -2.49
CA ASN A 199 1.24 12.79 -2.76
C ASN A 199 0.02 12.22 -3.47
N ALA A 200 -1.20 12.56 -3.02
CA ALA A 200 -2.44 12.11 -3.62
C ALA A 200 -2.56 12.59 -5.08
N MET A 201 -2.19 13.85 -5.37
CA MET A 201 -2.18 14.39 -6.73
C MET A 201 -1.27 13.61 -7.68
N ARG A 202 -0.10 13.14 -7.22
CA ARG A 202 0.81 12.34 -8.07
C ARG A 202 0.18 11.05 -8.58
N TRP A 203 -0.85 10.52 -7.92
CA TRP A 203 -1.53 9.29 -8.33
C TRP A 203 -2.72 9.52 -9.26
N THR A 204 -3.07 10.79 -9.49
CA THR A 204 -4.18 11.17 -10.36
C THR A 204 -3.73 11.38 -11.82
N ILE A 205 -2.42 11.43 -12.03
CA ILE A 205 -1.78 11.57 -13.34
C ILE A 205 -1.66 10.16 -13.97
N PRO A 206 -2.17 9.96 -15.20
CA PRO A 206 -2.08 8.68 -15.91
C PRO A 206 -0.66 8.17 -16.17
#